data_AF-A0A8C1K877-F1
#
_entry.id   AF-A0A8C1K877-F1
#
_cell.length_a   1.000
_cell.length_b   1.000
_cell.length_c   1.000
_cell.angle_alpha   90.00
_cell.angle_beta   90.00
_cell.angle_gamma   90.00
#
_symmetry.space_group_name_H-M   'P 1'
#
loop_
_entity.id
_entity.type
_entity.pdbx_description
1 polymer ?
#
loop_
_entity_poly.entity_id
_entity_poly.type
_entity_poly.pdbx_seq_one_letter_code
_entity_poly.pdbx_strand_id
1 'polypeptide(L)'
;MSQSNLFTLMVVIPLIFSQSHSAKEKDCVCELQNSGPAFPVNKLNNVEFTATQCTWNITSEKMTEVDRLVLGLQHRIRQLLDNVSMLEKEDNGNLYAAVSLRIIELELAEIQDLLDKLNRTTNSYQQLSVQAAAELQDMENTMTELEKFDHMQVMVKQRENQRIKRDLEHCKAELNSTSPAPTLSPGHCGLGSMVNVSGPKTYSLTVYGTSYSFGAWGRDANPAPGDENKYWLVVLSSSNAFGNFIRQYSSLSTIILGIGPTDTYISSSNPTTNTIQGPNMVMYSNALYYNCYNRYIHIKL
;
A
#
# COMPACT_ATOMS: atom_id res chain seq x y z
N MET A 1 -23.31 45.67 -35.24
CA MET A 1 -23.90 45.17 -33.99
C MET A 1 -22.79 44.65 -33.10
N SER A 2 -22.71 45.22 -31.90
CA SER A 2 -21.92 44.82 -30.71
C SER A 2 -20.40 44.69 -30.83
N GLN A 3 -19.70 45.83 -30.65
CA GLN A 3 -18.39 45.87 -30.00
C GLN A 3 -18.59 45.67 -28.49
N SER A 4 -17.94 44.67 -27.90
CA SER A 4 -17.83 44.55 -26.44
C SER A 4 -16.39 44.83 -26.04
N ASN A 5 -16.12 46.10 -25.71
CA ASN A 5 -14.90 46.52 -25.03
C ASN A 5 -15.00 46.10 -23.56
N LEU A 6 -14.26 45.07 -23.16
CA LEU A 6 -14.10 44.72 -21.75
C LEU A 6 -13.03 45.66 -21.18
N PHE A 7 -13.46 46.75 -20.54
CA PHE A 7 -12.60 47.64 -19.77
C PHE A 7 -12.13 46.91 -18.50
N THR A 8 -10.90 46.37 -18.52
CA THR A 8 -10.19 45.98 -17.30
C THR A 8 -9.66 47.24 -16.62
N LEU A 9 -10.26 47.57 -15.48
CA LEU A 9 -9.87 48.69 -14.64
C LEU A 9 -8.49 48.38 -14.01
N MET A 10 -7.42 48.84 -14.64
CA MET A 10 -6.07 48.86 -14.05
C MET A 10 -6.07 49.88 -12.90
N VAL A 11 -6.16 49.39 -11.67
CA VAL A 11 -5.91 50.19 -10.47
C VAL A 11 -4.41 50.43 -10.39
N VAL A 12 -3.96 51.53 -10.98
CA VAL A 12 -2.61 52.07 -10.79
C VAL A 12 -2.60 52.71 -9.41
N ILE A 13 -2.00 52.05 -8.42
CA ILE A 13 -1.73 52.64 -7.10
C ILE A 13 -0.44 53.46 -7.25
N PRO A 14 -0.48 54.81 -7.17
CA PRO A 14 0.72 55.59 -7.18
C PRO A 14 1.41 55.43 -5.82
N LEU A 15 2.62 54.86 -5.81
CA LEU A 15 3.50 54.91 -4.64
C LEU A 15 4.00 56.35 -4.46
N ILE A 16 3.17 57.18 -3.84
CA ILE A 16 3.58 58.49 -3.32
C ILE A 16 4.28 58.23 -1.99
N PHE A 17 5.60 58.16 -2.04
CA PHE A 17 6.44 58.33 -0.85
C PHE A 17 6.48 59.81 -0.50
N SER A 18 5.81 60.23 0.58
CA SER A 18 6.28 61.31 1.47
C SER A 18 5.45 61.44 2.75
N GLN A 19 6.18 61.40 3.88
CA GLN A 19 6.01 62.17 5.12
C GLN A 19 4.94 61.77 6.17
N SER A 20 5.43 60.96 7.13
CA SER A 20 5.71 61.32 8.53
C SER A 20 4.58 61.79 9.49
N HIS A 21 4.51 61.04 10.61
CA HIS A 21 3.97 61.32 11.96
C HIS A 21 2.46 61.45 12.15
N SER A 22 1.87 60.50 12.89
CA SER A 22 1.56 60.68 14.33
C SER A 22 0.70 59.51 14.82
N ALA A 23 1.03 59.01 16.01
CA ALA A 23 0.51 57.80 16.62
C ALA A 23 -1.01 57.76 16.77
N LYS A 24 -1.60 56.61 16.40
CA LYS A 24 -2.76 55.96 17.04
C LYS A 24 -2.79 54.47 16.71
N GLU A 25 -2.67 53.64 17.75
CA GLU A 25 -3.07 52.22 17.88
C GLU A 25 -4.28 51.84 16.99
N LYS A 26 -4.37 50.74 16.23
CA LYS A 26 -3.64 49.46 16.14
C LYS A 26 -3.68 48.99 14.69
N ASP A 27 -2.56 49.01 13.98
CA ASP A 27 -2.37 48.15 12.80
C ASP A 27 -0.97 47.57 12.94
N CYS A 28 -0.89 46.27 13.26
CA CYS A 28 0.37 45.56 13.30
C CYS A 28 0.83 45.34 11.85
N VAL A 29 1.47 46.35 11.26
CA VAL A 29 2.15 46.19 9.98
C VAL A 29 3.51 45.54 10.24
N CYS A 30 3.62 44.25 9.93
CA CYS A 30 4.91 43.58 9.88
C CYS A 30 5.64 44.04 8.61
N GLU A 31 6.62 44.91 8.77
CA GLU A 31 7.54 45.24 7.69
C GLU A 31 8.50 44.06 7.49
N LEU A 32 8.19 43.20 6.52
CA LEU A 32 9.01 42.04 6.17
C LEU A 32 10.26 42.52 5.40
N GLN A 33 11.31 42.87 6.12
CA GLN A 33 12.64 43.03 5.52
C GLN A 33 13.23 41.63 5.27
N ASN A 34 13.17 41.16 4.03
CA ASN A 34 13.85 39.95 3.61
C ASN A 34 15.34 40.27 3.43
N SER A 35 16.17 39.90 4.41
CA SER A 35 17.62 40.13 4.41
C SER A 35 18.40 39.24 3.42
N GLY A 36 17.73 38.32 2.74
CA GLY A 36 18.33 37.40 1.79
C GLY A 36 18.52 38.02 0.39
N PRO A 37 19.45 37.48 -0.42
CA PRO A 37 19.58 37.87 -1.81
C PRO A 37 18.30 37.55 -2.58
N ALA A 38 17.91 38.45 -3.50
CA ALA A 38 16.72 38.25 -4.33
C ALA A 38 16.85 36.97 -5.19
N PHE A 39 15.74 36.25 -5.35
CA PHE A 39 15.71 35.04 -6.17
C PHE A 39 16.01 35.39 -7.64
N PRO A 40 16.95 34.70 -8.31
CA PRO A 40 17.34 35.01 -9.67
C PRO A 40 16.35 34.43 -10.70
N VAL A 41 15.19 35.09 -10.85
CA VAL A 41 14.08 34.68 -11.75
C VAL A 41 14.54 34.47 -13.19
N ASN A 42 15.46 35.30 -13.69
CA ASN A 42 15.95 35.19 -15.07
C ASN A 42 16.64 33.85 -15.35
N LYS A 43 17.36 33.28 -14.37
CA LYS A 43 17.99 31.96 -14.50
C LYS A 43 16.93 30.86 -14.62
N LEU A 44 15.87 30.93 -13.82
CA LEU A 44 14.76 29.97 -13.88
C LEU A 44 14.02 30.04 -15.23
N ASN A 45 13.71 31.25 -15.70
CA ASN A 45 13.06 31.45 -17.00
C ASN A 45 13.91 30.92 -18.16
N ASN A 46 15.24 31.06 -18.07
CA ASN A 46 16.14 30.50 -19.08
C ASN A 46 16.11 28.97 -19.09
N VAL A 47 16.11 28.33 -17.92
CA VAL A 47 15.96 26.87 -17.80
C VAL A 47 14.61 26.41 -18.38
N GLU A 48 13.52 27.10 -18.06
CA GLU A 48 12.19 26.79 -18.61
C GLU A 48 12.15 26.91 -20.13
N PHE A 49 12.75 27.98 -20.68
CA PHE A 49 12.86 28.19 -22.11
C PHE A 49 13.66 27.05 -22.78
N THR A 50 14.84 26.71 -22.27
CA THR A 50 15.69 25.64 -22.80
C THR A 50 15.00 24.28 -22.70
N ALA A 51 14.32 23.97 -21.59
CA ALA A 51 13.57 22.73 -21.43
C ALA A 51 12.45 22.60 -22.46
N THR A 52 11.76 23.71 -22.74
CA THR A 52 10.71 23.76 -23.77
C THR A 52 11.32 23.52 -25.15
N GLN A 53 12.43 24.16 -25.49
CA GLN A 53 13.13 23.95 -26.77
C GLN A 53 13.61 22.50 -26.94
N CYS A 54 14.17 21.89 -25.89
CA CYS A 54 14.61 20.50 -25.90
C CYS A 54 13.43 19.55 -26.15
N THR A 55 12.28 19.79 -25.50
CA THR A 55 11.04 19.02 -25.71
C THR A 55 10.52 19.13 -27.14
N TRP A 56 10.63 20.31 -27.77
CA TRP A 56 10.22 20.52 -29.16
C TRP A 56 11.19 19.91 -30.16
N ASN A 57 12.50 19.92 -29.88
CA ASN A 57 13.51 19.38 -30.78
C ASN A 57 13.55 17.85 -30.81
N ILE A 58 13.16 17.21 -29.70
CA ILE A 58 13.12 15.75 -29.51
C ILE A 58 11.65 15.29 -29.55
N THR A 59 11.08 15.21 -30.74
CA THR A 59 9.70 14.72 -30.93
C THR A 59 9.65 13.19 -31.02
N SER A 60 8.49 12.62 -30.68
CA SER A 60 8.21 11.19 -30.85
C SER A 60 8.36 10.74 -32.31
N GLU A 61 7.97 11.58 -33.28
CA GLU A 61 8.14 11.30 -34.71
C GLU A 61 9.60 11.03 -35.07
N LYS A 62 10.49 11.89 -34.58
CA LYS A 62 11.93 11.75 -34.73
C LYS A 62 12.48 10.47 -34.09
N MET A 63 12.00 10.11 -32.90
CA MET A 63 12.40 8.86 -32.23
C MET A 63 12.06 7.60 -33.05
N THR A 64 10.96 7.62 -33.80
CA THR A 64 10.52 6.46 -34.61
C THR A 64 11.10 6.44 -36.02
N GLU A 65 11.77 7.50 -36.47
CA GLU A 65 12.25 7.63 -37.85
C GLU A 65 13.31 6.58 -38.20
N VAL A 66 14.25 6.34 -37.27
CA VAL A 66 15.30 5.31 -37.43
C VAL A 66 14.66 3.93 -37.54
N ASP A 67 13.72 3.59 -36.66
CA ASP A 67 13.01 2.31 -36.69
C ASP A 67 12.27 2.09 -38.01
N ARG A 68 11.61 3.14 -38.52
CA ARG A 68 10.92 3.09 -39.82
C ARG A 68 11.89 2.85 -40.97
N LEU A 69 13.06 3.49 -40.97
CA LEU A 69 14.10 3.28 -41.98
C LEU A 69 14.69 1.87 -41.90
N VAL A 70 14.94 1.35 -40.69
CA VAL A 70 15.42 -0.03 -40.49
C VAL A 70 14.40 -1.05 -40.98
N LEU A 71 13.12 -0.88 -40.65
CA LEU A 71 12.05 -1.75 -41.14
C LEU A 71 11.92 -1.71 -42.67
N GLY A 72 12.00 -0.51 -43.27
CA GLY A 72 11.98 -0.33 -44.72
C GLY A 72 13.15 -1.04 -45.40
N LEU A 73 14.36 -0.89 -44.85
CA LEU A 73 15.57 -1.56 -45.33
C LEU A 73 15.46 -3.09 -45.25
N GLN A 74 15.00 -3.62 -44.11
CA GLN A 74 14.77 -5.06 -43.94
C GLN A 74 13.76 -5.61 -44.95
N HIS A 75 12.70 -4.85 -45.25
CA HIS A 75 11.72 -5.24 -46.24
C HIS A 75 12.32 -5.28 -47.65
N ARG A 76 13.06 -4.25 -48.05
CA ARG A 76 13.66 -4.16 -49.40
C ARG A 76 14.73 -5.23 -49.64
N ILE A 77 15.52 -5.56 -48.61
CA ILE A 77 16.49 -6.67 -48.67
C ILE A 77 15.80 -8.02 -48.88
N ARG A 78 14.67 -8.28 -48.18
CA ARG A 78 13.89 -9.52 -48.39
C ARG A 78 13.33 -9.58 -49.81
N GLN A 79 12.76 -8.48 -50.31
CA GLN A 79 12.24 -8.43 -51.68
C GLN A 79 13.33 -8.71 -52.72
N LEU A 80 14.52 -8.12 -52.55
CA LEU A 80 15.66 -8.39 -53.43
C LEU A 80 16.05 -9.87 -53.39
N LEU A 81 16.11 -10.48 -52.20
CA LEU A 81 16.43 -11.90 -52.06
C LEU A 81 15.42 -12.80 -52.79
N ASP A 82 14.12 -12.50 -52.65
CA ASP A 82 13.05 -13.25 -53.32
C ASP A 82 13.14 -13.09 -54.85
N ASN A 83 13.38 -11.86 -55.34
CA ASN A 83 13.53 -11.56 -56.76
C ASN A 83 14.75 -12.26 -57.38
N VAL A 84 15.88 -12.29 -56.66
CA VAL A 84 17.09 -13.01 -57.10
C VAL A 84 16.82 -14.52 -57.14
N SER A 85 16.20 -15.10 -56.11
CA SER A 85 15.85 -16.54 -56.09
C SER A 85 14.87 -16.93 -57.20
N MET A 86 13.92 -16.06 -57.53
CA MET A 86 13.03 -16.26 -58.67
C MET A 86 13.82 -16.27 -59.98
N LEU A 87 14.72 -15.30 -60.17
CA LEU A 87 15.55 -15.20 -61.36
C LEU A 87 16.45 -16.42 -61.56
N GLU A 88 17.02 -16.96 -60.48
CA GLU A 88 17.85 -18.18 -60.52
C GLU A 88 17.07 -19.44 -60.96
N LYS A 89 15.74 -19.46 -60.76
CA LYS A 89 14.87 -20.59 -61.10
C LYS A 89 14.23 -20.47 -62.48
N GLU A 90 14.23 -19.28 -63.08
CA GLU A 90 13.63 -19.03 -64.40
C GLU A 90 14.51 -19.60 -65.54
N ASP A 91 14.11 -20.75 -66.09
CA ASP A 91 14.75 -21.37 -67.26
C ASP A 91 14.19 -20.77 -68.58
N ASN A 92 14.43 -19.47 -68.78
CA ASN A 92 13.81 -18.70 -69.86
C ASN A 92 14.72 -18.59 -71.11
N GLY A 93 15.71 -19.48 -71.28
CA GLY A 93 16.64 -19.46 -72.42
C GLY A 93 17.34 -18.11 -72.62
N ASN A 94 17.64 -17.39 -71.52
CA ASN A 94 18.25 -16.06 -71.49
C ASN A 94 17.45 -14.90 -72.13
N LEU A 95 16.20 -15.11 -72.56
CA LEU A 95 15.44 -14.09 -73.32
C LEU A 95 15.17 -12.80 -72.54
N TYR A 96 15.05 -12.89 -71.21
CA TYR A 96 14.74 -11.76 -70.32
C TYR A 96 15.86 -11.41 -69.32
N ALA A 97 17.02 -12.06 -69.41
CA ALA A 97 18.09 -11.92 -68.41
C ALA A 97 18.57 -10.47 -68.24
N ALA A 98 18.69 -9.70 -69.33
CA ALA A 98 19.10 -8.30 -69.30
C ALA A 98 18.09 -7.39 -68.57
N VAL A 99 16.78 -7.68 -68.69
CA VAL A 99 15.72 -6.94 -68.02
C VAL A 99 15.75 -7.22 -66.52
N SER A 100 15.88 -8.50 -66.14
CA SER A 100 15.92 -8.90 -64.73
C SER A 100 17.18 -8.39 -64.01
N LEU A 101 18.34 -8.40 -64.67
CA LEU A 101 19.56 -7.76 -64.16
C LEU A 101 19.36 -6.27 -63.93
N ARG A 102 18.67 -5.58 -64.85
CA ARG A 102 18.37 -4.15 -64.69
C ARG A 102 17.44 -3.88 -63.51
N ILE A 103 16.48 -4.75 -63.25
CA ILE A 103 15.59 -4.67 -62.08
C ILE A 103 16.43 -4.80 -60.80
N ILE A 104 17.31 -5.81 -60.72
CA ILE A 104 18.20 -6.00 -59.56
C ILE A 104 19.11 -4.78 -59.32
N GLU A 105 19.69 -4.19 -60.38
CA GLU A 105 20.49 -2.97 -60.26
C GLU A 105 19.70 -1.80 -59.64
N LEU A 106 18.43 -1.65 -60.01
CA LEU A 106 17.55 -0.60 -59.47
C LEU A 106 17.20 -0.87 -58.01
N GLU A 107 16.92 -2.12 -57.64
CA GLU A 107 16.63 -2.49 -56.25
C GLU A 107 17.86 -2.32 -55.34
N LEU A 108 19.06 -2.65 -55.82
CA LEU A 108 20.31 -2.39 -55.11
C LEU A 108 20.57 -0.89 -54.93
N ALA A 109 20.29 -0.08 -55.95
CA ALA A 109 20.41 1.37 -55.86
C ALA A 109 19.45 1.97 -54.81
N GLU A 110 18.22 1.44 -54.72
CA GLU A 110 17.25 1.87 -53.71
C GLU A 110 17.67 1.44 -52.29
N ILE A 111 18.20 0.23 -52.12
CA ILE A 111 18.77 -0.22 -50.84
C ILE A 111 19.95 0.67 -50.41
N GLN A 112 20.81 1.06 -51.36
CA GLN A 112 21.92 1.96 -51.08
C GLN A 112 21.43 3.34 -50.62
N ASP A 113 20.40 3.90 -51.26
CA ASP A 113 19.80 5.18 -50.83
C ASP A 113 19.18 5.09 -49.42
N LEU A 114 18.48 3.98 -49.12
CA LEU A 114 17.95 3.72 -47.79
C LEU A 114 19.05 3.60 -46.73
N LEU A 115 20.17 2.95 -47.05
CA LEU A 115 21.34 2.85 -46.17
C LEU A 115 21.99 4.22 -45.92
N ASP A 116 22.18 5.01 -46.97
CA ASP A 116 22.76 6.35 -46.87
C ASP A 116 21.86 7.27 -46.03
N LYS A 117 20.55 7.20 -46.24
CA LYS A 117 19.56 7.94 -45.45
C LYS A 117 19.58 7.50 -43.99
N LEU A 118 19.57 6.19 -43.72
CA LEU A 118 19.66 5.64 -42.36
C LEU A 118 20.93 6.12 -41.65
N ASN A 119 22.07 6.11 -42.33
CA ASN A 119 23.35 6.55 -41.76
C ASN A 119 23.33 8.06 -41.43
N ARG A 120 22.85 8.89 -42.36
CA ARG A 120 22.70 10.35 -42.13
C ARG A 120 21.77 10.64 -40.95
N THR A 121 20.61 9.99 -40.92
CA THR A 121 19.62 10.14 -39.86
C THR A 121 20.19 9.70 -38.50
N THR A 122 20.86 8.54 -38.45
CA THR A 122 21.49 8.02 -37.21
C THR A 122 22.56 8.98 -36.67
N ASN A 123 23.44 9.49 -37.53
CA ASN A 123 24.47 10.45 -37.12
C ASN A 123 23.86 11.75 -36.58
N SER A 124 22.80 12.25 -37.24
CA SER A 124 22.07 13.43 -36.76
C SER A 124 21.45 13.19 -35.38
N TYR A 125 20.88 12.01 -35.13
CA TYR A 125 20.33 11.66 -33.81
C TYR A 125 21.39 11.54 -32.75
N GLN A 126 22.55 10.97 -33.07
CA GLN A 126 23.63 10.85 -32.12
C GLN A 126 24.16 12.23 -31.70
N GLN A 127 24.31 13.16 -32.64
CA GLN A 127 24.67 14.54 -32.34
C GLN A 127 23.61 15.24 -31.48
N LEU A 128 22.33 15.11 -31.85
CA LEU A 128 21.22 15.68 -31.09
C LEU A 128 21.17 15.13 -29.65
N SER A 129 21.40 13.82 -29.47
CA SER A 129 21.44 13.16 -28.17
C SER A 129 22.57 13.69 -27.29
N VAL A 130 23.77 13.84 -27.85
CA VAL A 130 24.92 14.41 -27.12
C VAL A 130 24.66 15.87 -26.72
N GLN A 131 24.10 16.68 -27.62
CA GLN A 131 23.73 18.06 -27.31
C GLN A 131 22.66 18.13 -26.22
N ALA A 132 21.61 17.32 -26.33
CA ALA A 132 20.52 17.28 -25.36
C ALA A 132 21.01 16.84 -23.97
N ALA A 133 21.93 15.87 -23.90
CA ALA A 133 22.54 15.46 -22.64
C ALA A 133 23.34 16.58 -22.00
N ALA A 134 24.10 17.36 -22.80
CA ALA A 134 24.84 18.52 -22.29
C ALA A 134 23.89 19.62 -21.79
N GLU A 135 22.83 19.94 -22.53
CA GLU A 135 21.81 20.92 -22.14
C GLU A 135 21.07 20.48 -20.86
N LEU A 136 20.73 19.19 -20.73
CA LEU A 136 20.12 18.64 -19.52
C LEU A 136 21.04 18.77 -18.30
N GLN A 137 22.34 18.49 -18.46
CA GLN A 137 23.31 18.64 -17.38
C GLN A 137 23.46 20.10 -16.93
N ASP A 138 23.45 21.05 -17.88
CA ASP A 138 23.51 22.47 -17.59
C ASP A 138 22.25 22.97 -16.85
N MET A 139 21.08 22.52 -17.29
CA MET A 139 19.81 22.79 -16.61
C MET A 139 19.77 22.20 -15.19
N GLU A 140 20.27 20.98 -15.00
CA GLU A 140 20.37 20.33 -13.67
C GLU A 140 21.29 21.13 -12.74
N ASN A 141 22.47 21.53 -13.22
CA ASN A 141 23.39 22.36 -12.46
C ASN A 141 22.76 23.70 -12.06
N THR A 142 22.08 24.35 -13.01
CA THR A 142 21.38 25.62 -12.76
C THR A 142 20.25 25.45 -11.75
N MET A 143 19.44 24.39 -11.85
CA MET A 143 18.38 24.10 -10.86
C MET A 143 18.95 23.82 -9.48
N THR A 144 20.09 23.13 -9.39
CA THR A 144 20.79 22.88 -8.12
C THR A 144 21.30 24.18 -7.49
N GLU A 145 21.77 25.14 -8.30
CA GLU A 145 22.10 26.49 -7.82
C GLU A 145 20.86 27.23 -7.31
N LEU A 146 19.75 27.18 -8.06
CA LEU A 146 18.50 27.84 -7.70
C LEU A 146 17.88 27.26 -6.42
N GLU A 147 18.05 25.96 -6.17
CA GLU A 147 17.56 25.29 -4.96
C GLU A 147 18.19 25.87 -3.68
N LYS A 148 19.41 26.45 -3.75
CA LYS A 148 20.05 27.12 -2.60
C LYS A 148 19.31 28.37 -2.11
N PHE A 149 18.44 28.95 -2.94
CA PHE A 149 17.60 30.08 -2.58
C PHE A 149 16.29 29.66 -1.88
N ASP A 150 16.00 28.35 -1.80
CA ASP A 150 14.88 27.80 -1.03
C ASP A 150 15.22 27.70 0.47
N HIS A 151 15.28 28.86 1.14
CA HIS A 151 15.59 28.93 2.57
C HIS A 151 14.59 28.20 3.46
N MET A 152 13.35 28.01 3.02
CA MET A 152 12.31 27.31 3.77
C MET A 152 12.27 25.80 3.51
N GLN A 153 13.14 25.31 2.60
CA GLN A 153 13.24 23.91 2.19
C GLN A 153 11.89 23.34 1.70
N VAL A 154 11.08 24.17 1.05
CA VAL A 154 9.77 23.78 0.54
C VAL A 154 9.90 22.66 -0.49
N MET A 155 10.88 22.77 -1.39
CA MET A 155 11.09 21.80 -2.46
C MET A 155 11.57 20.45 -1.93
N VAL A 156 12.47 20.45 -0.95
CA VAL A 156 12.97 19.23 -0.29
C VAL A 156 11.82 18.51 0.41
N LYS A 157 11.02 19.24 1.22
CA LYS A 157 9.85 18.67 1.90
C LYS A 157 8.80 18.16 0.91
N GLN A 158 8.62 18.82 -0.22
CA GLN A 158 7.69 18.39 -1.25
C GLN A 158 8.15 17.08 -1.91
N ARG A 159 9.46 16.92 -2.20
CA ARG A 159 10.03 15.65 -2.70
C ARG A 159 9.85 14.52 -1.69
N GLU A 160 10.11 14.78 -0.41
CA GLU A 160 9.92 13.80 0.66
C GLU A 160 8.45 13.38 0.79
N ASN A 161 7.52 14.34 0.75
CA ASN A 161 6.08 14.05 0.79
C ASN A 161 5.64 13.18 -0.41
N GLN A 162 6.15 13.47 -1.60
CA GLN A 162 5.89 12.64 -2.79
C GLN A 162 6.46 11.23 -2.66
N ARG A 163 7.66 11.07 -2.08
CA ARG A 163 8.24 9.76 -1.78
C ARG A 163 7.37 8.98 -0.79
N ILE A 164 7.02 9.58 0.35
CA ILE A 164 6.16 8.95 1.36
C ILE A 164 4.82 8.55 0.77
N LYS A 165 4.22 9.38 -0.10
CA LYS A 165 2.99 9.03 -0.81
C LYS A 165 3.15 7.82 -1.71
N ARG A 166 4.24 7.72 -2.48
CA ARG A 166 4.51 6.54 -3.32
C ARG A 166 4.71 5.28 -2.47
N ASP A 167 5.49 5.39 -1.40
CA ASP A 167 5.75 4.27 -0.49
C ASP A 167 4.45 3.81 0.20
N LEU A 168 3.57 4.75 0.56
CA LEU A 168 2.25 4.46 1.10
C LEU A 168 1.36 3.73 0.10
N GLU A 169 1.28 4.19 -1.16
CA GLU A 169 0.49 3.51 -2.19
C GLU A 169 1.04 2.12 -2.51
N HIS A 170 2.37 1.96 -2.51
CA HIS A 170 3.00 0.64 -2.63
C HIS A 170 2.64 -0.27 -1.45
N CYS A 171 2.76 0.21 -0.21
CA CYS A 171 2.41 -0.54 0.99
C CYS A 171 0.92 -0.93 1.01
N LYS A 172 0.02 -0.02 0.58
CA LYS A 172 -1.41 -0.36 0.41
C LYS A 172 -1.62 -1.41 -0.67
N ALA A 173 -0.92 -1.30 -1.79
CA ALA A 173 -1.00 -2.29 -2.86
C ALA A 173 -0.51 -3.66 -2.38
N GLU A 174 0.60 -3.71 -1.63
CA GLU A 174 1.10 -4.93 -0.98
C GLU A 174 0.11 -5.46 0.06
N LEU A 175 -0.49 -4.62 0.89
CA LEU A 175 -1.51 -5.02 1.86
C LEU A 175 -2.75 -5.61 1.16
N ASN A 176 -3.15 -5.04 0.02
CA ASN A 176 -4.30 -5.50 -0.76
C ASN A 176 -3.99 -6.72 -1.63
N SER A 177 -2.72 -6.95 -1.99
CA SER A 177 -2.26 -8.11 -2.76
C SER A 177 -1.75 -9.26 -1.88
N THR A 178 -1.48 -8.98 -0.61
CA THR A 178 -1.41 -9.99 0.44
C THR A 178 -2.83 -10.52 0.63
N SER A 179 -3.09 -11.72 0.11
CA SER A 179 -4.28 -12.50 0.46
C SER A 179 -4.53 -12.37 1.96
N PRO A 180 -5.79 -12.22 2.44
CA PRO A 180 -6.07 -12.25 3.87
C PRO A 180 -5.27 -13.40 4.47
N ALA A 181 -4.51 -13.09 5.53
CA ALA A 181 -3.63 -14.05 6.19
C ALA A 181 -4.36 -15.39 6.24
N PRO A 182 -3.72 -16.50 5.82
CA PRO A 182 -4.41 -17.77 5.68
C PRO A 182 -5.22 -17.96 6.94
N THR A 183 -6.53 -18.07 6.79
CA THR A 183 -7.44 -18.37 7.90
C THR A 183 -6.93 -19.68 8.46
N LEU A 184 -6.10 -19.57 9.50
CA LEU A 184 -5.59 -20.71 10.22
C LEU A 184 -6.83 -21.50 10.61
N SER A 185 -6.89 -22.73 10.10
CA SER A 185 -7.91 -23.71 10.42
C SER A 185 -8.19 -23.61 11.93
N PRO A 186 -9.46 -23.47 12.37
CA PRO A 186 -9.77 -23.28 13.78
C PRO A 186 -9.22 -24.44 14.61
N GLY A 187 -8.06 -24.25 15.22
CA GLY A 187 -7.38 -25.29 15.95
C GLY A 187 -5.91 -24.96 16.18
N HIS A 188 -5.59 -24.75 17.46
CA HIS A 188 -4.24 -24.67 18.05
C HIS A 188 -3.64 -23.27 18.10
N CYS A 189 -3.94 -22.59 19.21
CA CYS A 189 -3.39 -21.29 19.56
C CYS A 189 -1.94 -21.44 20.03
N GLY A 190 -1.01 -20.81 19.30
CA GLY A 190 0.39 -20.72 19.69
C GLY A 190 0.76 -19.42 20.40
N LEU A 191 0.24 -18.24 19.96
CA LEU A 191 0.59 -16.89 20.47
C LEU A 191 -0.20 -15.77 19.73
N GLY A 192 -1.45 -16.02 19.33
CA GLY A 192 -2.24 -15.06 18.54
C GLY A 192 -2.79 -13.89 19.38
N SER A 193 -2.76 -12.66 18.84
CA SER A 193 -3.46 -11.52 19.45
C SER A 193 -4.97 -11.61 19.24
N MET A 194 -5.76 -11.20 20.24
CA MET A 194 -7.22 -11.15 20.12
C MET A 194 -7.60 -10.03 19.15
N VAL A 195 -8.16 -10.40 17.99
CA VAL A 195 -8.55 -9.45 16.92
C VAL A 195 -10.02 -9.11 16.94
N ASN A 196 -10.88 -10.04 17.38
CA ASN A 196 -12.33 -9.85 17.41
C ASN A 196 -12.97 -10.80 18.43
N VAL A 197 -14.09 -10.38 19.03
CA VAL A 197 -14.92 -11.19 19.93
C VAL A 197 -16.30 -11.30 19.29
N SER A 198 -16.70 -12.51 18.92
CA SER A 198 -18.08 -12.75 18.50
C SER A 198 -19.02 -12.59 19.70
N GLY A 199 -20.23 -12.06 19.45
CA GLY A 199 -21.22 -11.85 20.52
C GLY A 199 -21.53 -13.13 21.31
N PRO A 200 -22.03 -13.01 22.55
CA PRO A 200 -22.21 -14.16 23.44
C PRO A 200 -23.23 -15.13 22.87
N LYS A 201 -22.89 -16.43 22.91
CA LYS A 201 -23.86 -17.51 22.70
C LYS A 201 -24.48 -17.87 24.04
N THR A 202 -25.76 -17.57 24.20
CA THR A 202 -26.50 -17.91 25.42
C THR A 202 -27.07 -19.32 25.31
N TYR A 203 -26.76 -20.16 26.30
CA TYR A 203 -27.39 -21.45 26.50
C TYR A 203 -28.56 -21.33 27.50
N SER A 204 -29.42 -22.36 27.59
CA SER A 204 -30.57 -22.35 28.50
C SER A 204 -30.16 -22.18 29.97
N LEU A 205 -31.14 -21.84 30.83
CA LEU A 205 -30.95 -21.79 32.28
C LEU A 205 -30.40 -23.11 32.80
N THR A 206 -29.63 -23.03 33.90
CA THR A 206 -29.15 -24.22 34.61
C THR A 206 -30.33 -25.04 35.16
N VAL A 207 -30.04 -26.25 35.64
CA VAL A 207 -31.01 -27.12 36.32
C VAL A 207 -31.71 -26.50 37.52
N TYR A 208 -31.13 -25.43 38.07
CA TYR A 208 -31.66 -24.72 39.23
C TYR A 208 -32.54 -23.53 38.83
N GLY A 209 -32.78 -23.32 37.53
CA GLY A 209 -33.53 -22.18 37.01
C GLY A 209 -32.89 -20.86 37.44
N THR A 210 -33.65 -20.05 38.17
CA THR A 210 -33.22 -18.75 38.73
C THR A 210 -32.85 -18.82 40.22
N SER A 211 -32.90 -20.01 40.84
CA SER A 211 -32.68 -20.18 42.28
C SER A 211 -31.28 -19.77 42.74
N TYR A 212 -30.29 -19.91 41.86
CA TYR A 212 -28.91 -19.48 42.09
C TYR A 212 -28.44 -18.61 40.94
N SER A 213 -28.33 -17.30 41.18
CA SER A 213 -27.94 -16.34 40.14
C SER A 213 -26.43 -16.25 39.92
N PHE A 214 -25.63 -16.82 40.83
CA PHE A 214 -24.18 -16.73 40.81
C PHE A 214 -23.53 -18.10 40.86
N GLY A 215 -22.44 -18.26 40.12
CA GLY A 215 -21.73 -19.52 39.95
C GLY A 215 -20.77 -19.47 38.78
N ALA A 216 -20.22 -20.62 38.44
CA ALA A 216 -19.40 -20.80 37.25
C ALA A 216 -19.61 -22.19 36.66
N TRP A 217 -19.33 -22.32 35.38
CA TRP A 217 -19.34 -23.59 34.68
C TRP A 217 -18.24 -23.57 33.62
N GLY A 218 -17.81 -24.74 33.18
CA GLY A 218 -16.78 -24.83 32.16
C GLY A 218 -16.36 -26.25 31.85
N ARG A 219 -15.19 -26.36 31.23
CA ARG A 219 -14.49 -27.62 30.96
C ARG A 219 -13.12 -27.59 31.62
N ASP A 220 -12.49 -28.74 31.70
CA ASP A 220 -11.07 -28.82 31.99
C ASP A 220 -10.26 -28.36 30.77
N ALA A 221 -9.27 -27.50 30.99
CA ALA A 221 -8.36 -27.06 29.93
C ALA A 221 -7.31 -28.13 29.56
N ASN A 222 -7.05 -29.09 30.45
CA ASN A 222 -6.15 -30.23 30.25
C ASN A 222 -6.77 -31.52 30.84
N PRO A 223 -7.85 -32.04 30.25
CA PRO A 223 -8.58 -33.21 30.75
C PRO A 223 -7.74 -34.49 30.73
N ALA A 224 -8.03 -35.41 31.64
CA ALA A 224 -7.51 -36.77 31.57
C ALA A 224 -8.14 -37.53 30.37
N PRO A 225 -7.46 -38.55 29.81
CA PRO A 225 -8.02 -39.36 28.73
C PRO A 225 -9.39 -39.95 29.10
N GLY A 226 -10.41 -39.66 28.29
CA GLY A 226 -11.80 -40.07 28.52
C GLY A 226 -12.69 -39.01 29.19
N ASP A 227 -12.11 -37.91 29.69
CA ASP A 227 -12.82 -36.82 30.38
C ASP A 227 -12.95 -35.55 29.54
N GLU A 228 -12.57 -35.60 28.26
CA GLU A 228 -12.43 -34.42 27.38
C GLU A 228 -13.75 -33.69 27.11
N ASN A 229 -14.86 -34.42 27.20
CA ASN A 229 -16.21 -33.91 26.96
C ASN A 229 -16.94 -33.52 28.25
N LYS A 230 -16.33 -33.73 29.43
CA LYS A 230 -16.98 -33.43 30.70
C LYS A 230 -17.12 -31.92 30.91
N TYR A 231 -18.27 -31.54 31.47
CA TYR A 231 -18.55 -30.18 31.91
C TYR A 231 -18.75 -30.17 33.40
N TRP A 232 -18.32 -29.10 34.05
CA TRP A 232 -18.57 -28.87 35.46
C TRP A 232 -19.43 -27.64 35.66
N LEU A 233 -20.20 -27.64 36.74
CA LEU A 233 -21.05 -26.56 37.21
C LEU A 233 -20.86 -26.41 38.72
N VAL A 234 -20.68 -25.18 39.17
CA VAL A 234 -20.71 -24.81 40.58
C VAL A 234 -21.67 -23.66 40.74
N VAL A 235 -22.62 -23.81 41.67
CA VAL A 235 -23.55 -22.76 42.06
C VAL A 235 -23.17 -22.22 43.44
N LEU A 236 -23.33 -20.91 43.65
CA LEU A 236 -23.10 -20.28 44.94
C LEU A 236 -24.39 -20.34 45.75
N SER A 237 -24.57 -21.46 46.45
CA SER A 237 -25.82 -21.80 47.15
C SER A 237 -26.06 -21.04 48.46
N SER A 238 -25.03 -20.38 49.02
CA SER A 238 -25.18 -19.58 50.25
C SER A 238 -24.70 -18.14 50.05
N SER A 239 -25.53 -17.19 50.47
CA SER A 239 -25.28 -15.74 50.39
C SER A 239 -24.85 -15.25 49.00
N ASN A 240 -25.16 -16.00 47.93
CA ASN A 240 -24.67 -15.77 46.57
C ASN A 240 -23.14 -15.68 46.44
N ALA A 241 -22.41 -16.18 47.45
CA ALA A 241 -20.97 -16.03 47.56
C ALA A 241 -20.26 -17.36 47.81
N PHE A 242 -20.97 -18.38 48.29
CA PHE A 242 -20.38 -19.62 48.79
C PHE A 242 -20.98 -20.87 48.14
N GLY A 243 -20.12 -21.84 47.81
CA GLY A 243 -20.50 -23.15 47.29
C GLY A 243 -19.74 -24.29 47.98
N ASN A 244 -20.39 -25.43 48.20
CA ASN A 244 -19.79 -26.58 48.88
C ASN A 244 -19.71 -27.85 48.02
N PHE A 245 -20.17 -27.79 46.78
CA PHE A 245 -20.10 -28.92 45.87
C PHE A 245 -19.81 -28.48 44.45
N ILE A 246 -19.23 -29.41 43.69
CA ILE A 246 -19.09 -29.33 42.25
C ILE A 246 -19.95 -30.41 41.62
N ARG A 247 -20.68 -30.03 40.57
CA ARG A 247 -21.50 -30.94 39.77
C ARG A 247 -20.83 -31.18 38.43
N GLN A 248 -20.72 -32.43 38.02
CA GLN A 248 -20.12 -32.83 36.75
C GLN A 248 -21.14 -33.50 35.83
N TYR A 249 -20.99 -33.27 34.54
CA TYR A 249 -21.81 -33.80 33.46
C TYR A 249 -20.92 -34.40 32.37
N SER A 250 -21.36 -35.44 31.70
CA SER A 250 -20.56 -36.18 30.71
C SER A 250 -20.40 -35.47 29.36
N SER A 251 -21.25 -34.48 29.06
CA SER A 251 -21.28 -33.74 27.79
C SER A 251 -21.96 -32.37 27.91
N LEU A 252 -21.83 -31.54 26.87
CA LEU A 252 -22.52 -30.25 26.77
C LEU A 252 -24.05 -30.42 26.79
N SER A 253 -24.56 -31.43 26.09
CA SER A 253 -26.00 -31.71 26.04
C SER A 253 -26.54 -32.09 27.42
N THR A 254 -25.77 -32.86 28.20
CA THR A 254 -26.18 -33.29 29.54
C THR A 254 -26.20 -32.16 30.56
N ILE A 255 -25.28 -31.18 30.47
CA ILE A 255 -25.34 -29.99 31.36
C ILE A 255 -26.50 -29.07 30.98
N ILE A 256 -26.77 -28.87 29.69
CA ILE A 256 -27.88 -28.06 29.19
C ILE A 256 -29.23 -28.66 29.62
N LEU A 257 -29.39 -29.98 29.49
CA LEU A 257 -30.61 -30.70 29.85
C LEU A 257 -30.69 -31.01 31.35
N GLY A 258 -29.58 -30.94 32.06
CA GLY A 258 -29.53 -31.23 33.49
C GLY A 258 -29.57 -32.70 33.89
N ILE A 259 -29.24 -33.61 32.99
CA ILE A 259 -29.42 -35.06 33.17
C ILE A 259 -28.09 -35.74 33.54
N GLY A 260 -28.17 -36.79 34.34
CA GLY A 260 -27.02 -37.60 34.77
C GLY A 260 -25.90 -36.86 35.50
N PRO A 261 -26.19 -35.92 36.44
CA PRO A 261 -25.14 -35.23 37.18
C PRO A 261 -24.42 -36.15 38.18
N THR A 262 -23.14 -35.91 38.39
CA THR A 262 -22.37 -36.46 39.51
C THR A 262 -21.91 -35.32 40.42
N ASP A 263 -22.29 -35.38 41.70
CA ASP A 263 -21.94 -34.36 42.68
C ASP A 263 -20.74 -34.79 43.52
N THR A 264 -19.76 -33.91 43.67
CA THR A 264 -18.65 -34.07 44.61
C THR A 264 -18.73 -32.95 45.64
N TYR A 265 -18.95 -33.34 46.90
CA TYR A 265 -19.02 -32.40 48.01
C TYR A 265 -17.61 -32.09 48.52
N ILE A 266 -17.27 -30.81 48.50
CA ILE A 266 -16.01 -30.25 48.99
C ILE A 266 -16.10 -30.00 50.50
N SER A 267 -17.31 -29.71 50.97
CA SER A 267 -17.63 -29.62 52.39
C SER A 267 -19.04 -30.12 52.69
N SER A 268 -19.25 -30.56 53.92
CA SER A 268 -20.55 -30.98 54.44
C SER A 268 -21.55 -29.83 54.52
N SER A 269 -21.10 -28.57 54.56
CA SER A 269 -21.99 -27.40 54.64
C SER A 269 -21.33 -26.10 54.12
N ASN A 270 -22.13 -25.04 54.03
CA ASN A 270 -21.68 -23.68 53.74
C ASN A 270 -21.99 -22.73 54.91
N PRO A 271 -21.07 -21.80 55.27
CA PRO A 271 -19.64 -21.80 54.97
C PRO A 271 -18.86 -22.66 55.96
N THR A 272 -17.75 -23.24 55.49
CA THR A 272 -16.73 -23.93 56.31
C THR A 272 -15.34 -23.57 55.77
N THR A 273 -14.27 -24.01 56.45
CA THR A 273 -12.89 -23.68 56.08
C THR A 273 -12.51 -24.04 54.64
N ASN A 274 -13.14 -25.06 54.03
CA ASN A 274 -12.86 -25.52 52.67
C ASN A 274 -13.98 -25.16 51.66
N THR A 275 -14.91 -24.28 52.03
CA THR A 275 -15.97 -23.83 51.15
C THR A 275 -15.41 -22.97 50.01
N ILE A 276 -15.97 -23.13 48.81
CA ILE A 276 -15.69 -22.27 47.66
C ILE A 276 -16.20 -20.86 47.95
N GLN A 277 -15.37 -19.86 47.68
CA GLN A 277 -15.72 -18.45 47.78
C GLN A 277 -15.63 -17.77 46.40
N GLY A 278 -16.76 -17.25 45.92
CA GLY A 278 -16.87 -16.55 44.64
C GLY A 278 -16.93 -17.49 43.41
N PRO A 279 -17.11 -16.93 42.20
CA PRO A 279 -17.28 -17.70 40.95
C PRO A 279 -15.95 -17.95 40.19
N ASN A 280 -14.79 -17.83 40.82
CA ASN A 280 -13.48 -17.87 40.18
C ASN A 280 -12.83 -19.26 40.15
N MET A 281 -13.63 -20.31 39.94
CA MET A 281 -13.16 -21.69 39.91
C MET A 281 -12.68 -22.08 38.52
N VAL A 282 -11.66 -22.91 38.46
CA VAL A 282 -11.16 -23.49 37.20
C VAL A 282 -10.80 -24.95 37.42
N MET A 283 -11.02 -25.76 36.39
CA MET A 283 -10.57 -27.15 36.37
C MET A 283 -9.35 -27.28 35.46
N TYR A 284 -8.30 -27.91 35.98
CA TYR A 284 -7.08 -28.16 35.21
C TYR A 284 -6.48 -29.51 35.63
N SER A 285 -6.23 -30.40 34.66
CA SER A 285 -5.61 -31.70 34.92
C SER A 285 -6.40 -32.54 35.93
N ASN A 286 -7.71 -32.56 35.74
CA ASN A 286 -8.73 -33.27 36.51
C ASN A 286 -8.82 -32.85 37.99
N ALA A 287 -8.36 -31.64 38.31
CA ALA A 287 -8.44 -31.08 39.65
C ALA A 287 -9.14 -29.72 39.64
N LEU A 288 -9.94 -29.46 40.67
CA LEU A 288 -10.63 -28.19 40.86
C LEU A 288 -9.74 -27.23 41.68
N TYR A 289 -9.50 -26.05 41.11
CA TYR A 289 -8.85 -24.94 41.79
C TYR A 289 -9.90 -23.89 42.13
N TYR A 290 -9.97 -23.52 43.39
CA TYR A 290 -10.94 -22.55 43.89
C TYR A 290 -10.35 -21.73 45.04
N ASN A 291 -10.98 -20.60 45.33
CA ASN A 291 -10.63 -19.79 46.49
C ASN A 291 -11.37 -20.31 47.72
N CYS A 292 -10.64 -20.55 48.80
CA CYS A 292 -11.22 -21.03 50.05
C CYS A 292 -11.78 -19.89 50.89
N TYR A 293 -12.83 -20.21 51.66
CA TYR A 293 -13.47 -19.28 52.56
C TYR A 293 -12.48 -18.54 53.47
N ASN A 294 -12.42 -17.22 53.31
CA ASN A 294 -11.64 -16.29 54.14
C ASN A 294 -10.14 -16.66 54.23
N ARG A 295 -9.59 -17.25 53.16
CA ARG A 295 -8.16 -17.56 53.02
C ARG A 295 -7.65 -17.01 51.70
N TYR A 296 -6.41 -16.55 51.68
CA TYR A 296 -5.71 -16.14 50.45
C TYR A 296 -5.03 -17.33 49.74
N ILE A 297 -5.47 -18.56 50.01
CA ILE A 297 -4.82 -19.79 49.54
C ILE A 297 -5.76 -20.49 48.55
N HIS A 298 -5.23 -20.84 47.39
CA HIS A 298 -5.90 -21.72 46.43
C HIS A 298 -5.67 -23.19 46.83
N ILE A 299 -6.75 -23.96 46.92
CA ILE A 299 -6.68 -25.40 47.21
C ILE A 299 -7.00 -26.19 45.95
N LYS A 300 -6.24 -27.27 45.75
CA LYS A 300 -6.43 -28.28 44.70
C LYS A 300 -7.23 -29.44 45.29
N LEU A 301 -8.36 -29.78 44.67
CA LEU A 301 -9.14 -30.98 45.00
C LEU A 301 -9.20 -31.91 43.79
#